data_AF-A0A6L4WV56-F1
#
_entry.id   AF-A0A6L4WV56-F1
#
_cell.length_a   1.000
_cell.length_b   1.000
_cell.length_c   1.000
_cell.angle_alpha   90.00
_cell.angle_beta   90.00
_cell.angle_gamma   90.00
#
_symmetry.space_group_name_H-M   'P 1'
#
loop_
_entity.id
_entity.type
_entity.pdbx_description
1 polymer ?
#
loop_
_entity_poly.entity_id
_entity_poly.type
_entity_poly.pdbx_seq_one_letter_code
_entity_poly.pdbx_strand_id
1 'polypeptide(L)' 'MNYNIVVIVSIVICAILSLLLSYYGVLIILDENSSLFKITQLIVAIVSMTTFYAPIKHLLLKYMDVDESESENIND' A
#
# COMPACT_ATOMS: atom_id res chain seq x y z
N MET A 1 -16.20 13.45 -6.28
CA MET A 1 -16.49 12.04 -5.88
C MET A 1 -15.50 11.02 -6.45
N ASN A 2 -14.57 11.43 -7.34
CA ASN A 2 -13.56 10.54 -7.95
C ASN A 2 -12.33 10.32 -7.05
N TYR A 3 -11.82 11.36 -6.38
CA TYR A 3 -10.63 11.28 -5.50
C TYR A 3 -10.74 10.20 -4.41
N ASN A 4 -11.90 10.10 -3.74
CA ASN A 4 -12.12 9.08 -2.71
C ASN A 4 -12.03 7.65 -3.26
N ILE A 5 -12.46 7.42 -4.51
CA ILE A 5 -12.35 6.12 -5.16
C ILE A 5 -10.88 5.79 -5.46
N VAL A 6 -10.09 6.79 -5.88
CA VAL A 6 -8.65 6.64 -6.12
C VAL A 6 -7.93 6.22 -4.84
N VAL A 7 -8.26 6.87 -3.72
CA VAL A 7 -7.67 6.57 -2.42
C VAL A 7 -8.03 5.15 -1.98
N ILE A 8 -9.30 4.74 -2.10
CA ILE A 8 -9.74 3.39 -1.73
C ILE A 8 -9.01 2.33 -2.60
N VAL A 9 -8.95 2.53 -3.91
CA VAL A 9 -8.25 1.62 -4.83
C VAL A 9 -6.76 1.52 -4.50
N SER A 10 -6.13 2.65 -4.17
CA SER A 10 -4.71 2.69 -3.75
C SER A 10 -4.47 1.89 -2.47
N ILE A 11 -5.37 2.00 -1.48
CA ILE A 11 -5.28 1.24 -0.22
C ILE A 11 -5.41 -0.26 -0.50
N VAL A 12 -6.38 -0.67 -1.33
CA VAL A 12 -6.60 -2.08 -1.66
C VAL A 12 -5.39 -2.69 -2.36
N ILE A 13 -4.84 -1.99 -3.36
CA ILE A 13 -3.64 -2.45 -4.08
C ILE A 13 -2.44 -2.52 -3.12
N CYS A 14 -2.24 -1.51 -2.29
CA CYS A 14 -1.17 -1.48 -1.29
C CYS A 14 -1.28 -2.66 -0.30
N ALA A 15 -2.50 -2.98 0.15
CA ALA A 15 -2.74 -4.08 1.06
C ALA A 15 -2.41 -5.44 0.42
N ILE A 16 -2.85 -5.68 -0.81
CA ILE A 16 -2.56 -6.93 -1.53
C ILE A 16 -1.05 -7.08 -1.76
N LEU A 17 -0.39 -6.03 -2.25
CA LEU A 17 1.05 -6.04 -2.50
C LEU A 17 1.83 -6.27 -1.22
N SER A 18 1.52 -5.55 -0.14
CA SER A 18 2.22 -5.70 1.14
C SER A 18 2.05 -7.10 1.73
N LEU A 19 0.88 -7.71 1.57
CA LEU A 19 0.63 -9.05 2.07
C LEU A 19 1.45 -10.09 1.30
N LEU A 20 1.45 -10.01 -0.04
CA LEU A 20 2.27 -10.87 -0.90
C LEU A 20 3.76 -10.67 -0.60
N LEU A 21 4.22 -9.41 -0.57
CA LEU A 21 5.63 -9.09 -0.34
C LEU A 21 6.11 -9.55 1.04
N SER A 22 5.27 -9.42 2.06
CA SER A 22 5.62 -9.89 3.42
C SER A 22 5.80 -11.40 3.47
N TYR A 23 4.90 -12.15 2.82
CA TYR A 23 4.94 -13.60 2.85
C TYR A 23 6.14 -14.12 2.05
N TYR A 24 6.24 -13.75 0.78
CA TYR A 24 7.33 -14.21 -0.10
C TYR A 24 8.69 -13.65 0.32
N GLY A 25 8.75 -12.40 0.78
CA GLY A 25 9.98 -11.75 1.22
C GLY A 25 10.56 -12.42 2.47
N VAL A 26 9.71 -12.79 3.44
CA VAL A 26 10.17 -13.50 4.63
C VAL A 26 10.51 -14.95 4.33
N LEU A 27 9.78 -15.62 3.43
CA LEU A 27 10.06 -16.99 3.03
C LEU A 27 11.43 -17.18 2.36
N ILE A 28 11.99 -16.12 1.75
CA ILE A 28 13.34 -16.13 1.19
C ILE A 28 14.42 -16.14 2.30
N ILE A 29 14.14 -15.56 3.46
CA ILE A 29 15.13 -15.32 4.53
C ILE A 29 14.95 -16.31 5.68
N LEU A 30 13.70 -16.70 5.96
CA LEU A 30 13.31 -17.47 7.13
C LEU A 30 12.39 -18.63 6.72
N ASP A 31 12.64 -19.81 7.30
CA ASP A 31 11.78 -20.97 7.07
C ASP A 31 10.40 -20.77 7.71
N GLU A 32 9.37 -21.32 7.05
CA GLU A 32 7.96 -21.21 7.46
C GLU A 32 7.72 -21.81 8.86
N ASN A 33 8.48 -22.84 9.23
CA ASN A 33 8.33 -23.53 10.51
C ASN A 33 8.96 -22.77 11.69
N SER A 34 9.66 -21.66 11.43
CA SER A 34 10.27 -20.84 12.47
C SER A 34 9.22 -20.05 13.25
N SER A 35 9.33 -20.04 14.58
CA SER A 35 8.47 -19.20 15.43
C SER A 35 8.60 -17.70 15.13
N LEU A 36 9.74 -17.29 14.57
CA LEU A 36 10.03 -15.91 14.18
C LEU A 36 9.41 -15.53 12.83
N PHE A 37 9.00 -16.51 12.00
CA PHE A 37 8.47 -16.26 10.66
C PHE A 37 7.29 -15.28 10.68
N LYS A 38 6.32 -15.52 11.56
CA LYS A 38 5.13 -14.67 11.69
C LYS A 38 5.45 -13.26 12.19
N ILE A 39 6.41 -13.14 13.10
CA ILE A 39 6.82 -11.84 13.66
C ILE A 39 7.51 -11.02 12.57
N THR A 40 8.46 -11.61 11.87
CA THR A 40 9.16 -10.96 10.77
C THR A 40 8.19 -10.62 9.63
N GLN A 41 7.26 -11.52 9.29
CA GLN A 41 6.22 -11.27 8.28
C GLN A 41 5.38 -10.05 8.66
N LEU A 42 4.94 -9.95 9.91
CA LEU A 42 4.16 -8.82 10.40
C LEU A 42 4.94 -7.51 10.29
N ILE A 43 6.21 -7.49 10.73
CA ILE A 43 7.07 -6.30 10.65
C ILE A 43 7.25 -5.86 9.19
N VAL A 44 7.59 -6.82 8.30
CA VAL A 44 7.77 -6.54 6.87
C VAL A 44 6.47 -6.05 6.24
N ALA A 45 5.32 -6.62 6.60
CA ALA A 45 4.01 -6.18 6.11
C ALA A 45 3.71 -4.73 6.51
N ILE A 46 3.95 -4.36 7.77
CA ILE A 46 3.70 -3.00 8.28
C ILE A 46 4.61 -1.99 7.58
N VAL A 47 5.91 -2.28 7.50
CA VAL A 47 6.89 -1.40 6.83
C VAL A 47 6.58 -1.27 5.35
N SER A 48 6.16 -2.36 4.70
CA SER A 48 5.76 -2.34 3.29
C SER A 48 4.50 -1.48 3.11
N MET A 49 3.47 -1.66 3.93
CA MET A 49 2.23 -0.89 3.83
C MET A 49 2.48 0.62 3.94
N THR A 50 3.29 1.04 4.90
CA THR A 50 3.60 2.47 5.11
C THR A 50 4.47 3.03 3.99
N THR A 51 5.39 2.23 3.46
CA THR A 51 6.31 2.67 2.39
C THR A 51 5.64 2.71 1.02
N PHE A 52 4.84 1.71 0.68
CA PHE A 52 4.24 1.58 -0.66
C PHE A 52 2.97 2.42 -0.84
N TYR A 53 2.28 2.80 0.23
CA TYR A 53 1.04 3.57 0.11
C TYR A 53 1.22 4.91 -0.61
N ALA A 54 2.25 5.69 -0.25
CA ALA A 54 2.52 6.99 -0.86
C ALA A 54 2.84 6.91 -2.37
N PRO A 55 3.79 6.06 -2.84
CA PRO A 55 4.08 5.95 -4.28
C PRO A 55 2.91 5.38 -5.07
N ILE A 56 2.17 4.40 -4.53
CA ILE A 56 1.00 3.82 -5.22
C ILE A 56 -0.09 4.89 -5.41
N LYS A 57 -0.38 5.66 -4.36
CA LYS A 57 -1.35 6.77 -4.43
C LYS A 57 -0.95 7.80 -5.48
N HIS A 58 0.31 8.23 -5.47
CA HIS A 58 0.82 9.23 -6.42
C HIS A 58 0.73 8.73 -7.86
N LEU A 59 1.07 7.46 -8.11
CA LEU A 59 1.01 6.86 -9.43
C LEU A 59 -0.42 6.74 -9.94
N LEU A 60 -1.37 6.32 -9.10
CA LEU A 60 -2.79 6.22 -9.43
C LEU A 60 -3.45 7.57 -9.69
N LEU A 61 -3.11 8.61 -8.92
CA LEU A 61 -3.59 9.98 -9.16
C LEU A 61 -3.12 10.50 -10.52
N LYS A 62 -1.84 10.29 -10.84
CA LYS A 62 -1.28 10.65 -12.14
C LYS A 62 -1.92 9.88 -13.30
N TYR A 63 -2.25 8.60 -13.10
CA TYR A 63 -2.84 7.75 -14.16
C TYR A 63 -4.31 8.06 -14.44
N MET A 64 -5.05 8.50 -13.43
CA MET A 64 -6.47 8.84 -13.60
C MET A 64 -6.70 10.32 -13.89
N ASP A 65 -5.64 11.10 -14.12
CA ASP A 65 -5.69 12.53 -14.41
C ASP A 65 -6.56 13.32 -13.40
N VAL A 66 -6.52 12.87 -12.14
CA VAL A 66 -7.26 13.51 -11.06
C VAL A 66 -6.38 14.60 -10.50
N ASP A 67 -6.65 15.83 -10.94
CA ASP A 67 -5.97 17.04 -10.51
C ASP A 67 -6.11 17.21 -8.98
N GLU A 68 -4.98 17.34 -8.29
CA GLU A 68 -4.92 17.47 -6.82
C GLU A 68 -5.61 18.76 -6.34
N SER A 69 -5.85 19.70 -7.26
CA SER A 69 -6.54 20.99 -7.09
C SER A 69 -8.06 20.89 -6.99
N GLU A 70 -8.70 19.80 -7.45
CA GLU A 70 -10.16 19.63 -7.33
C GLU A 70 -10.59 19.32 -5.88
N SER A 71 -9.66 18.94 -5.01
CA SER A 71 -9.90 18.76 -3.57
C SER A 71 -9.79 20.04 -2.73
N GLU A 72 -9.24 21.12 -3.26
CA GLU A 72 -9.11 22.40 -2.52
C GLU A 72 -10.25 23.40 -2.81
N ASN A 73 -11.13 23.13 -3.79
CA ASN A 73 -12.14 24.08 -4.27
C ASN A 73 -13.59 23.70 -3.87
N ILE A 74 -13.80 23.20 -2.64
CA ILE A 74 -15.15 23.00 -2.07
C ILE A 74 -15.37 23.88 -0.82
N ASN A 75 -14.42 24.77 -0.48
CA ASN A 75 -14.52 25.67 0.68
C ASN A 75 -14.08 27.11 0.34
N ASP A 76 -14.60 27.71 -0.72
CA ASP A 76 -14.68 29.18 -0.87
C ASP A 76 -16.08 29.58 -1.36
#